data_AF-A0A2Z3X5Y2-F1
#
_entry.id   AF-A0A2Z3X5Y2-F1
#
_cell.length_a   1.000
_cell.length_b   1.000
_cell.length_c   1.000
_cell.angle_alpha   90.00
_cell.angle_beta   90.00
_cell.angle_gamma   90.00
#
_symmetry.space_group_name_H-M   'P 1'
#
loop_
_entity.id
_entity.type
_entity.pdbx_description
1 polymer ?
#
loop_
_entity_poly.entity_id
_entity_poly.type
_entity_poly.pdbx_seq_one_letter_code
_entity_poly.pdbx_strand_id
1 'polypeptide(L)' 'MQKAKDMYQRKIRIPEDVREAIERNGGEECRQFNTELIYQLRKAYGLTGEKSAQA' A
#
# COMPACT_ATOMS: atom_id res chain seq x y z
N MET A 1 -15.20 -12.44 -7.31
CA MET A 1 -14.97 -11.00 -7.04
C MET A 1 -15.67 -10.46 -5.77
N GLN A 2 -16.04 -11.30 -4.79
CA GLN A 2 -16.73 -10.83 -3.57
C GLN A 2 -15.83 -10.73 -2.32
N LYS A 3 -14.59 -11.26 -2.34
CA LYS A 3 -13.78 -11.46 -1.12
C LYS A 3 -12.68 -10.42 -0.84
N ALA A 4 -12.45 -9.47 -1.74
CA ALA A 4 -11.44 -8.42 -1.54
C ALA A 4 -12.00 -7.13 -0.89
N LYS A 5 -13.33 -6.98 -0.81
CA LYS A 5 -13.99 -5.76 -0.33
C LYS A 5 -14.13 -5.67 1.18
N ASP A 6 -13.93 -6.76 1.91
CA ASP A 6 -13.77 -6.75 3.38
C ASP A 6 -12.30 -6.49 3.76
N MET A 7 -11.59 -5.72 2.94
CA MET A 7 -10.28 -5.19 3.29
C MET A 7 -10.48 -4.38 4.57
N TYR A 8 -9.83 -4.80 5.66
CA TYR A 8 -9.83 -4.14 6.96
C TYR A 8 -9.68 -2.61 6.79
N GLN A 9 -10.79 -1.87 6.66
CA GLN A 9 -10.80 -0.40 6.56
C GLN A 9 -10.61 0.19 7.96
N ARG A 10 -9.59 -0.27 8.67
CA ARG A 10 -9.16 0.41 9.89
C ARG A 10 -8.54 1.73 9.45
N LYS A 11 -9.06 2.83 9.99
CA LYS A 11 -8.44 4.14 9.86
C LYS A 11 -7.09 4.08 10.58
N ILE A 12 -6.02 3.92 9.82
CA ILE A 12 -4.64 4.00 10.34
C ILE A 12 -4.31 5.50 10.43
N ARG A 13 -3.87 5.95 11.61
CA ARG A 13 -3.27 7.27 11.73
C ARG A 13 -1.85 7.18 11.17
N ILE A 14 -1.58 7.90 10.09
CA ILE A 14 -0.26 7.98 9.47
C ILE A 14 0.36 9.30 9.91
N PRO A 15 1.56 9.30 10.52
CA PRO A 15 2.32 10.51 10.80
C PRO A 15 2.53 11.36 9.52
N GLU A 16 2.61 12.67 9.67
CA GLU A 16 2.65 13.61 8.53
C GLU A 16 3.89 13.40 7.65
N ASP A 17 5.06 13.25 8.27
CA ASP A 17 6.33 12.94 7.60
C ASP A 17 6.26 11.65 6.77
N VAL A 18 5.63 10.61 7.33
CA VAL A 18 5.43 9.33 6.64
C VAL A 18 4.46 9.48 5.47
N ARG A 19 3.39 10.26 5.63
CA ARG A 19 2.41 10.53 4.57
C ARG A 19 3.07 11.27 3.41
N GLU A 20 3.83 12.33 3.68
CA GLU A 20 4.54 13.11 2.66
C GLU A 20 5.53 12.25 1.88
N ALA A 21 6.27 11.36 2.58
CA ALA A 21 7.18 10.43 1.92
C ALA A 21 6.45 9.48 0.95
N ILE A 22 5.28 8.97 1.33
CA ILE A 22 4.47 8.09 0.47
C ILE A 22 3.90 8.87 -0.72
N GLU A 23 3.40 10.09 -0.51
CA GLU A 23 2.87 10.93 -1.59
C GLU A 23 3.96 11.27 -2.61
N ARG A 24 5.16 11.64 -2.16
CA ARG A 24 6.30 11.93 -3.04
C ARG A 24 6.72 10.70 -3.85
N ASN A 25 6.92 9.56 -3.19
CA ASN A 25 7.30 8.31 -3.86
C ASN A 25 6.24 7.86 -4.86
N GLY A 26 4.95 7.97 -4.49
CA GLY A 26 3.84 7.67 -5.37
C GLY A 26 3.81 8.58 -6.60
N GLY A 27 4.10 9.87 -6.43
CA GLY A 27 4.24 10.82 -7.54
C GLY A 27 5.36 10.43 -8.51
N GLU A 28 6.54 10.07 -8.00
CA GLU A 28 7.69 9.63 -8.80
C GLU A 28 7.38 8.34 -9.59
N GLU A 29 6.63 7.42 -8.99
CA GLU A 29 6.28 6.12 -9.57
C GLU A 29 4.94 6.12 -10.33
N CYS A 30 4.29 7.28 -10.50
CA CYS A 30 2.95 7.43 -11.08
C CYS A 30 1.87 6.56 -10.41
N ARG A 31 1.96 6.36 -9.09
CA ARG A 31 1.04 5.55 -8.27
C ARG A 31 0.20 6.43 -7.35
N GLN A 32 -1.05 6.00 -7.14
CA GLN A 32 -1.91 6.58 -6.11
C GLN A 32 -1.36 6.26 -4.71
N PHE A 33 -1.61 7.15 -3.74
CA PHE A 33 -1.16 7.01 -2.35
C PHE A 33 -1.41 5.62 -1.76
N ASN A 34 -2.63 5.08 -1.90
CA ASN A 34 -2.97 3.76 -1.36
C ASN A 34 -2.18 2.62 -2.01
N THR A 35 -1.95 2.71 -3.32
CA THR A 35 -1.14 1.74 -4.06
C THR A 35 0.30 1.76 -3.57
N GLU A 36 0.86 2.96 -3.37
CA GLU A 36 2.21 3.13 -2.87
C GLU A 36 2.35 2.70 -1.41
N LEU A 37 1.38 3.05 -0.56
CA LEU A 37 1.30 2.57 0.82
C LEU A 37 1.31 1.05 0.89
N ILE A 38 0.46 0.37 0.10
CA ILE A 38 0.43 -1.10 0.05
C ILE A 38 1.75 -1.65 -0.47
N TYR A 39 2.33 -1.03 -1.50
CA TYR A 39 3.61 -1.47 -2.06
C TYR A 39 4.74 -1.39 -1.03
N GLN A 40 4.88 -0.26 -0.33
CA GLN A 40 5.90 -0.07 0.70
C GLN A 40 5.69 -1.02 1.89
N LEU A 41 4.44 -1.25 2.31
CA LEU A 41 4.14 -2.26 3.33
C LEU A 41 4.57 -3.65 2.88
N ARG A 42 4.19 -4.08 1.66
CA ARG A 42 4.61 -5.38 1.12
C ARG A 42 6.12 -5.49 1.06
N LYS A 43 6.81 -4.45 0.61
CA LYS A 43 8.28 -4.39 0.57
C LYS A 43 8.90 -4.55 1.96
N ALA A 44 8.40 -3.83 2.95
CA ALA A 44 8.89 -3.89 4.33
C ALA A 44 8.73 -5.29 4.96
N TYR A 45 7.65 -6.00 4.61
CA TYR A 45 7.40 -7.39 5.04
C TYR A 45 8.03 -8.45 4.11
N GLY A 46 8.83 -8.06 3.11
CA GLY A 46 9.47 -9.00 2.18
C GLY A 46 8.51 -9.68 1.19
N LEU A 47 7.29 -9.18 1.03
CA LEU A 47 6.22 -9.73 0.18
C LEU A 47 6.29 -9.26 -1.29
N THR A 48 7.42 -8.70 -1.70
CA THR A 48 7.71 -8.29 -3.09
C THR A 48 8.21 -9.50 -3.89
N GLY A 49 7.35 -10.08 -4.72
CA GLY A 49 7.70 -11.23 -5.58
C GLY A 49 6.78 -12.44 -5.36
N GLU A 50 6.14 -12.54 -4.20
CA GLU A 50 4.99 -13.40 -3.98
C GLU A 50 3.81 -12.78 -4.74
N LYS A 51 3.65 -13.19 -6.01
CA LYS A 51 2.36 -13.03 -6.70
C LYS A 51 1.30 -13.44 -5.70
N SER A 52 0.27 -12.63 -5.56
CA SER A 52 -1.01 -13.06 -5.00
C SER A 52 -1.49 -14.24 -5.87
N ALA A 53 -0.95 -15.43 -5.65
CA ALA A 53 -1.28 -16.66 -6.36
C ALA A 53 -2.60 -17.25 -5.84
N GLN A 54 -3.35 -16.47 -5.07
CA GLN A 54 -4.73 -16.72 -4.71
C GLN A 54 -5.51 -15.42 -4.83
N ALA A 55 -6.22 -15.29 -5.95
CA ALA A 55 -7.45 -14.52 -6.07
C ALA A 55 -8.37 -15.23 -7.07
#